data_AF-K0T3S5-F1
#
_entry.id   AF-K0T3S5-F1
#
_cell.length_a   1.000
_cell.length_b   1.000
_cell.length_c   1.000
_cell.angle_alpha   90.00
_cell.angle_beta   90.00
_cell.angle_gamma   90.00
#
_symmetry.space_group_name_H-M   'P 1'
#
loop_
_entity.id
_entity.type
_entity.pdbx_description
1 polymer ?
#
loop_
_entity_poly.entity_id
_entity_poly.type
_entity_poly.pdbx_seq_one_letter_code
_entity_poly.pdbx_strand_id
1 'polypeptide(L)'
;MVETVKFNVGGKLYECSRDLIANQNPETMLGRLVSEVWQSDPEEAIFIDRDGDLFAHVLNYLRYGSLELPVTVPKSMFERELDYYGVTVEKESITAVTPTAYLESLTIERRLAKKKLQAAEE
;
A
#
# COMPACT_ATOMS: atom_id res chain seq x y z
N MET A 1 20.24 4.16 17.97
CA MET A 1 20.36 4.08 16.50
C MET A 1 19.15 3.31 16.02
N VAL A 2 18.46 3.78 14.98
CA VAL A 2 17.37 3.01 14.38
C VAL A 2 18.03 1.94 13.53
N GLU A 3 17.78 0.68 13.85
CA GLU A 3 18.26 -0.43 13.04
C GLU A 3 17.43 -0.48 11.75
N THR A 4 18.09 -0.48 10.61
CA THR A 4 17.45 -0.49 9.30
C THR A 4 17.74 -1.78 8.55
N VAL A 5 16.87 -2.09 7.60
CA VAL A 5 16.98 -3.24 6.71
C VAL A 5 16.88 -2.74 5.28
N LYS A 6 17.73 -3.29 4.41
CA LYS A 6 17.76 -2.97 2.99
C LYS A 6 17.08 -4.08 2.19
N PHE A 7 16.23 -3.69 1.26
CA PHE A 7 15.58 -4.58 0.29
C PHE A 7 15.94 -4.14 -1.12
N ASN A 8 16.20 -5.10 -2.00
CA ASN A 8 16.33 -4.87 -3.44
C ASN A 8 15.16 -5.57 -4.14
N VAL A 9 14.14 -4.80 -4.53
CA VAL A 9 12.91 -5.34 -5.12
C VAL A 9 12.87 -5.05 -6.62
N GLY A 10 13.10 -6.08 -7.44
CA GLY A 10 13.14 -5.94 -8.89
C GLY A 10 14.20 -4.95 -9.40
N GLY A 11 15.28 -4.75 -8.64
CA GLY A 11 16.34 -3.77 -8.93
C GLY A 11 16.18 -2.42 -8.23
N LYS A 12 15.09 -2.18 -7.48
CA LYS A 12 14.89 -0.95 -6.69
C LYS A 12 15.28 -1.15 -5.24
N LEU A 13 16.13 -0.26 -4.74
CA LEU A 13 16.59 -0.30 -3.36
C LEU A 13 15.62 0.44 -2.43
N TYR A 14 15.24 -0.23 -1.35
CA TYR A 14 14.43 0.31 -0.26
C TYR A 14 15.19 0.13 1.04
N GLU A 15 15.04 1.10 1.93
CA GLU A 15 15.52 1.03 3.29
C GLU A 15 14.37 1.35 4.25
N CYS A 16 14.18 0.50 5.26
CA CYS A 16 13.14 0.70 6.26
C CYS A 16 13.58 0.25 7.65
N SER A 17 12.82 0.69 8.67
CA SER A 17 13.08 0.31 10.06
C SER A 17 12.92 -1.21 10.24
N ARG A 18 13.89 -1.85 10.91
CA ARG A 18 13.78 -3.25 11.31
C ARG A 18 12.58 -3.48 12.22
N ASP A 19 12.26 -2.51 13.07
CA ASP A 19 11.12 -2.58 13.99
C ASP A 19 9.78 -2.75 13.25
N LEU A 20 9.57 -2.00 12.16
CA LEU A 20 8.38 -2.12 11.32
C LEU A 20 8.22 -3.54 10.77
N ILE A 21 9.32 -4.12 10.29
CA ILE A 21 9.25 -5.42 9.62
C ILE A 21 9.23 -6.57 10.63
N ALA A 22 10.16 -6.58 11.59
CA ALA A 22 10.38 -7.71 12.49
C ALA A 22 9.47 -7.70 13.72
N ASN A 23 9.14 -6.52 14.27
CA ASN A 23 8.36 -6.43 15.51
C ASN A 23 6.89 -6.13 15.25
N GLN A 24 6.59 -5.22 14.31
CA GLN A 24 5.20 -4.83 14.02
C GLN A 24 4.51 -5.78 13.04
N ASN A 25 5.26 -6.40 12.11
CA ASN A 25 4.73 -7.31 11.09
C ASN A 25 5.47 -8.66 10.99
N PRO A 26 5.73 -9.37 12.12
CA PRO A 26 6.48 -10.62 12.14
C PRO A 26 5.82 -11.76 11.35
N GLU A 27 4.50 -11.74 11.20
CA GLU A 27 3.72 -12.75 10.50
C GLU A 27 3.95 -12.75 8.98
N THR A 28 4.33 -11.59 8.44
CA THR A 28 4.56 -11.37 7.01
C THR A 28 5.81 -12.10 6.52
N MET A 29 5.87 -12.33 5.21
CA MET A 29 7.05 -12.88 4.55
C MET A 29 8.28 -11.99 4.77
N LEU A 30 8.11 -10.66 4.78
CA LEU A 30 9.19 -9.71 5.10
C LEU A 30 9.67 -9.86 6.55
N GLY A 31 8.75 -9.98 7.50
CA GLY A 31 9.08 -10.23 8.91
C GLY A 31 9.94 -11.49 9.08
N ARG A 32 9.60 -12.56 8.36
CA ARG A 32 10.37 -13.81 8.36
C ARG A 32 11.75 -13.67 7.72
N LEU A 33 11.86 -12.94 6.59
CA LEU A 33 13.13 -12.69 5.92
C LEU A 33 14.12 -11.90 6.79
N VAL A 34 13.61 -10.97 7.59
CA VAL A 34 14.41 -10.12 8.47
C VAL A 34 14.71 -10.79 9.81
N SER A 35 14.02 -11.88 10.15
CA SER A 35 14.36 -12.65 11.34
C SER A 35 15.80 -13.18 11.24
N GLU A 36 16.51 -13.21 12.39
CA GLU A 36 17.94 -13.53 12.51
C GLU A 36 18.35 -14.90 11.90
N VAL A 37 17.37 -15.72 11.52
CA VAL A 37 17.57 -17.04 10.91
C VAL A 37 18.05 -16.95 9.45
N TRP A 38 17.75 -15.86 8.74
CA TRP A 38 17.94 -15.79 7.27
C TRP A 38 18.91 -14.72 6.77
N GLN A 39 19.31 -13.76 7.60
CA GLN A 39 20.18 -12.66 7.19
C GLN A 39 21.58 -12.82 7.79
N SER A 40 22.52 -13.36 7.01
CA SER A 40 23.92 -13.52 7.43
C SER A 40 24.70 -12.20 7.49
N ASP A 41 24.32 -11.21 6.69
CA ASP A 41 24.91 -9.87 6.71
C ASP A 41 23.79 -8.79 6.79
N PRO A 42 23.71 -8.03 7.89
CA PRO A 42 22.75 -6.92 8.04
C PRO A 42 22.91 -5.80 7.01
N GLU A 43 24.11 -5.62 6.45
CA GLU A 43 24.40 -4.60 5.43
C GLU A 43 23.96 -5.05 4.02
N GLU A 44 23.80 -6.36 3.79
CA GLU A 44 23.39 -6.91 2.51
C GLU A 44 21.89 -6.69 2.26
N ALA A 45 21.57 -6.16 1.08
CA ALA A 45 20.20 -5.93 0.67
C ALA A 45 19.52 -7.24 0.28
N ILE A 46 18.38 -7.55 0.91
CA ILE A 46 17.60 -8.75 0.61
C ILE A 46 16.94 -8.59 -0.76
N PHE A 47 17.32 -9.45 -1.72
CA PHE A 47 16.75 -9.42 -3.06
C PHE A 47 15.37 -10.09 -3.11
N ILE A 48 14.42 -9.42 -3.77
CA ILE A 48 13.05 -9.88 -3.98
C ILE A 48 12.71 -9.69 -5.46
N ASP A 49 12.35 -10.76 -6.15
CA ASP A 49 12.00 -10.76 -7.57
C ASP A 49 10.53 -10.35 -7.78
N ARG A 50 10.21 -9.10 -7.44
CA ARG A 50 8.87 -8.48 -7.54
C ARG A 50 8.94 -7.05 -8.06
N ASP A 51 7.78 -6.45 -8.31
CA ASP A 51 7.68 -5.06 -8.76
C ASP A 51 7.96 -4.08 -7.62
N GLY A 52 9.09 -3.35 -7.73
CA GLY A 52 9.45 -2.35 -6.73
C GLY A 52 8.47 -1.18 -6.63
N ASP A 53 7.79 -0.76 -7.71
CA ASP A 53 6.82 0.35 -7.61
C ASP A 53 5.64 -0.02 -6.71
N LEU A 54 5.14 -1.25 -6.84
CA LEU A 54 4.08 -1.74 -5.98
C LEU A 54 4.57 -1.98 -4.54
N PHE A 55 5.83 -2.39 -4.38
CA PHE A 55 6.43 -2.58 -3.06
C PHE A 55 6.44 -1.33 -2.19
N ALA A 56 6.61 -0.13 -2.80
CA ALA A 56 6.51 1.13 -2.06
C ALA A 56 5.13 1.28 -1.38
N HIS A 57 4.05 0.86 -2.05
CA HIS A 57 2.71 0.85 -1.48
C HIS A 57 2.54 -0.21 -0.41
N VAL A 58 3.21 -1.36 -0.53
CA VAL A 58 3.20 -2.41 0.51
C VAL A 58 3.81 -1.88 1.79
N LEU A 59 4.97 -1.23 1.73
CA LEU A 59 5.60 -0.62 2.90
C LEU A 59 4.72 0.45 3.54
N ASN A 60 4.02 1.26 2.75
CA ASN A 60 3.10 2.26 3.28
C ASN A 60 1.89 1.61 3.96
N TYR A 61 1.35 0.52 3.40
CA TYR A 61 0.29 -0.24 4.04
C TYR A 61 0.73 -0.79 5.39
N LEU A 62 1.94 -1.36 5.50
CA LEU A 62 2.48 -1.83 6.77
C LEU A 62 2.63 -0.71 7.82
N ARG A 63 2.96 0.52 7.39
CA ARG A 63 3.12 1.68 8.29
C ARG A 63 1.80 2.24 8.82
N TYR A 64 0.76 2.25 8.00
CA TYR A 64 -0.48 2.98 8.28
C TYR A 64 -1.68 2.07 8.54
N GLY A 65 -1.61 0.79 8.16
CA GLY A 65 -2.72 -0.17 8.22
C GLY A 65 -3.85 0.09 7.22
N SER A 66 -3.78 1.19 6.45
CA SER A 66 -4.72 1.56 5.41
C SER A 66 -4.03 2.38 4.33
N LEU A 67 -4.54 2.33 3.10
CA LEU A 67 -3.93 3.03 1.98
C LEU A 67 -4.94 3.41 0.91
N GLU A 68 -4.81 4.63 0.40
CA GLU A 68 -5.48 5.10 -0.81
C GLU A 68 -4.52 4.93 -2.00
N LEU A 69 -4.88 4.06 -2.93
CA LEU A 69 -4.06 3.78 -4.10
C LEU A 69 -4.22 4.89 -5.16
N PRO A 70 -3.11 5.29 -5.81
CA PRO A 70 -3.17 6.15 -6.98
C PRO A 70 -4.03 5.53 -8.10
N VAL A 71 -4.70 6.37 -8.89
CA VAL A 71 -5.52 5.95 -10.05
C VAL A 71 -4.73 5.08 -11.05
N THR A 72 -3.41 5.26 -11.11
CA THR A 72 -2.51 4.52 -12.01
C THR A 72 -2.25 3.08 -11.56
N VAL A 73 -2.54 2.74 -10.30
CA VAL A 73 -2.26 1.41 -9.72
C VAL A 73 -3.57 0.63 -9.60
N PRO A 74 -3.75 -0.46 -10.36
CA PRO A 74 -4.92 -1.31 -10.20
C PRO A 74 -4.93 -1.97 -8.82
N LYS A 75 -6.04 -1.85 -8.08
CA LYS A 75 -6.20 -2.47 -6.76
C LYS A 75 -5.91 -3.98 -6.78
N SER A 76 -6.33 -4.69 -7.83
CA SER A 76 -6.09 -6.12 -7.99
C SER A 76 -4.61 -6.49 -8.13
N MET A 77 -3.78 -5.61 -8.70
CA MET A 77 -2.33 -5.82 -8.77
C MET A 77 -1.71 -5.64 -7.39
N PHE A 78 -2.15 -4.63 -6.64
CA PHE A 78 -1.68 -4.41 -5.29
C PHE A 78 -2.07 -5.54 -4.33
N GLU A 79 -3.30 -6.05 -4.42
CA GLU A 79 -3.76 -7.20 -3.63
C GLU A 79 -2.91 -8.46 -3.88
N ARG A 80 -2.44 -8.66 -5.12
CA ARG A 80 -1.51 -9.76 -5.43
C ARG A 80 -0.15 -9.61 -4.77
N GLU A 81 0.36 -8.38 -4.66
CA GLU A 81 1.60 -8.15 -3.92
C GLU A 81 1.39 -8.42 -2.43
N LEU A 82 0.30 -7.93 -1.83
CA LEU A 82 0.00 -8.18 -0.42
C LEU A 82 -0.12 -9.68 -0.11
N ASP A 83 -0.76 -10.45 -0.99
CA ASP A 83 -0.82 -11.90 -0.89
C ASP A 83 0.58 -12.55 -0.95
N TYR A 84 1.43 -12.12 -1.90
CA TYR A 84 2.81 -12.60 -2.01
C TYR A 84 3.62 -12.34 -0.72
N TYR A 85 3.48 -11.15 -0.14
CA TYR A 85 4.17 -10.79 1.10
C TYR A 85 3.49 -11.36 2.37
N GLY A 86 2.37 -12.08 2.23
CA GLY A 86 1.63 -12.66 3.35
C GLY A 86 1.01 -11.59 4.28
N VAL A 87 0.68 -10.42 3.73
CA VAL A 87 0.08 -9.32 4.49
C VAL A 87 -1.43 -9.53 4.58
N THR A 88 -1.95 -9.59 5.81
CA THR A 88 -3.40 -9.72 6.02
C THR A 88 -4.06 -8.36 5.86
N VAL A 89 -5.10 -8.31 5.02
CA VAL A 89 -5.82 -7.08 4.69
C VAL A 89 -7.17 -7.06 5.38
N GLU A 90 -7.45 -6.02 6.15
CA GLU A 90 -8.78 -5.80 6.68
C GLU A 90 -9.72 -5.34 5.56
N LYS A 91 -10.98 -5.78 5.60
CA LYS A 91 -11.98 -5.32 4.64
C LYS A 91 -12.08 -3.80 4.74
N GLU A 92 -12.06 -3.13 3.59
CA GLU A 92 -12.19 -1.66 3.44
C GLU A 92 -10.94 -0.82 3.77
N SER A 93 -9.81 -1.41 4.17
CA SER A 93 -8.57 -0.67 4.44
C SER A 93 -7.86 -0.15 3.18
N ILE A 94 -8.18 -0.71 2.02
CA ILE A 94 -7.61 -0.32 0.72
C ILE A 94 -8.69 0.35 -0.11
N THR A 95 -8.56 1.66 -0.29
CA THR A 95 -9.38 2.45 -1.20
C THR A 95 -8.61 2.68 -2.50
N ALA A 96 -9.32 2.73 -3.62
CA ALA A 96 -8.75 3.13 -4.89
C ALA A 96 -9.65 4.22 -5.45
N VAL A 97 -9.06 5.36 -5.82
CA VAL A 97 -9.79 6.39 -6.53
C VAL A 97 -10.07 5.84 -7.93
N THR A 98 -11.31 5.42 -8.17
CA THR A 98 -11.74 5.06 -9.52
C THR A 98 -12.21 6.33 -10.22
N PRO A 99 -11.86 6.53 -11.51
CA PRO A 99 -12.41 7.65 -12.29
C PRO A 99 -13.94 7.65 -12.26
N THR A 100 -14.56 6.47 -12.20
CA THR A 100 -16.02 6.31 -12.09
C THR A 100 -16.58 6.94 -10.81
N ALA A 101 -15.97 6.67 -9.65
CA ALA A 101 -16.43 7.27 -8.38
C ALA A 101 -16.35 8.81 -8.39
N TYR A 102 -15.33 9.37 -9.04
CA TYR A 102 -15.20 10.82 -9.23
C TYR A 102 -16.25 11.39 -10.19
N LEU A 103 -16.55 10.68 -11.28
CA LEU A 103 -17.59 11.09 -12.23
C LEU A 103 -19.01 10.98 -11.62
N GLU A 104 -19.23 9.97 -10.79
CA GLU A 104 -20.48 9.80 -10.04
C GLU A 104 -20.68 10.92 -9.02
N SER A 105 -19.64 11.28 -8.26
CA SER A 105 -19.73 12.40 -7.30
C SER A 105 -20.03 13.73 -8.02
N LEU A 106 -19.36 14.02 -9.14
CA LEU A 106 -19.64 15.19 -9.98
C LEU A 106 -21.09 15.21 -10.51
N THR A 107 -21.63 14.05 -10.89
CA THR A 107 -23.00 13.94 -11.41
C THR A 107 -24.04 14.19 -10.31
N ILE A 108 -23.77 13.69 -9.11
CA ILE A 108 -24.61 13.91 -7.92
C ILE A 108 -24.60 15.41 -7.55
N GLU A 109 -23.43 16.03 -7.48
CA GLU A 109 -23.31 17.47 -7.18
C GLU A 109 -24.07 18.34 -8.18
N ARG A 110 -23.93 18.05 -9.48
CA ARG A 110 -24.68 18.76 -10.54
C ARG A 110 -26.20 18.61 -10.38
N ARG A 111 -26.70 17.44 -10.00
CA ARG A 111 -28.14 17.22 -9.76
C ARG A 111 -28.64 17.97 -8.52
N LEU A 112 -27.87 17.96 -7.44
CA LEU A 112 -28.19 18.68 -6.22
C LEU A 112 -28.20 20.20 -6.45
N ALA A 113 -27.21 20.73 -7.18
CA ALA A 113 -27.15 22.15 -7.54
C ALA A 113 -28.36 22.57 -8.39
N LYS A 114 -28.74 21.75 -9.38
CA LYS A 114 -29.95 21.99 -10.20
C LYS A 114 -31.24 22.00 -9.37
N LYS A 115 -31.38 21.04 -8.44
CA LYS A 115 -32.54 20.99 -7.53
C LYS A 115 -32.60 22.22 -6.62
N LYS A 116 -31.46 22.68 -6.09
CA LYS A 116 -31.39 23.89 -5.26
C LYS A 116 -31.77 25.15 -6.04
N LEU A 117 -31.38 25.25 -7.31
CA LEU A 117 -31.76 26.38 -8.17
C LEU A 117 -33.27 26.40 -8.43
N GLN A 118 -33.87 25.26 -8.77
CA GLN A 118 -35.33 25.16 -8.96
C GLN A 118 -36.12 25.51 -7.70
N ALA A 119 -35.67 25.07 -6.53
CA ALA A 119 -36.33 25.39 -5.27
C ALA A 119 -36.15 26.86 -4.81
N ALA A 120 -35.26 27.63 -5.45
CA ALA A 120 -35.07 29.05 -5.17
C ALA A 120 -35.86 29.95 -6.13
N GLU A 121 -36.42 29.37 -7.21
CA GLU A 121 -37.23 30.06 -8.21
C GLU A 121 -38.76 29.89 -7.97
N GLU A 122 -39.16 29.05 -7.00
CA GLU A 122 -40.53 28.89 -6.48
C GLU A 122 -40.74 29.67 -5.18
#